data_AF-A0A3E2TZX1-F1
#
_entry.id   AF-A0A3E2TZX1-F1
#
_cell.length_a   1.000
_cell.length_b   1.000
_cell.length_c   1.000
_cell.angle_alpha   90.00
_cell.angle_beta   90.00
_cell.angle_gamma   90.00
#
_symmetry.space_group_name_H-M   'P 1'
#
loop_
_entity.id
_entity.type
_entity.pdbx_description
1 polymer ?
#
loop_
_entity_poly.entity_id
_entity_poly.type
_entity_poly.pdbx_seq_one_letter_code
_entity_poly.pdbx_strand_id
1 'polypeptide(L)'
;MRKAMKMKKQLLALLLAAVMVLSLTGCKETLKKVAQKVTGHSEEVQEEDTTRWAEATTDPLIIQGIADASAKYATATADGCLYAVFNGIWSRNTGYFTVPGGSLNIMACGTAEGTQKFKVALWKKVDGGAAYVPDSTYYVKTDGTDYRCTISGLDPAAQYRVTISYDSSRYYLYGLMKVEGIAG
;
A
#
# COMPACT_ATOMS: atom_id res chain seq x y z
N MET A 1 20.96 78.42 -17.35
CA MET A 1 20.29 77.12 -17.66
C MET A 1 20.88 75.88 -16.95
N ARG A 2 22.18 75.81 -16.59
CA ARG A 2 22.78 74.60 -15.98
C ARG A 2 22.39 74.31 -14.52
N LYS A 3 22.09 75.33 -13.70
CA LYS A 3 21.72 75.17 -12.27
C LYS A 3 20.31 74.56 -12.07
N ALA A 4 19.36 74.94 -12.94
CA ALA A 4 17.98 74.45 -12.89
C ALA A 4 17.84 72.96 -13.25
N MET A 5 18.68 72.45 -14.16
CA MET A 5 18.68 71.03 -14.55
C MET A 5 19.26 70.13 -13.45
N LYS A 6 20.20 70.62 -12.64
CA LYS A 6 20.80 69.88 -11.51
C LYS A 6 19.81 69.73 -10.35
N MET A 7 19.07 70.79 -10.01
CA MET A 7 18.00 70.73 -8.99
C MET A 7 16.87 69.78 -9.39
N LYS A 8 16.42 69.80 -10.66
CA LYS A 8 15.37 68.90 -11.15
C LYS A 8 15.78 67.42 -11.09
N LYS A 9 17.05 67.09 -11.41
CA LYS A 9 17.56 65.71 -11.32
C LYS A 9 17.68 65.23 -9.87
N GLN A 10 18.08 66.09 -8.94
CA GLN A 10 18.14 65.72 -7.52
C GLN A 10 16.75 65.54 -6.90
N LEU A 11 15.78 66.39 -7.28
CA LEU A 11 14.40 66.23 -6.83
C LEU A 11 13.78 64.92 -7.35
N LEU A 12 14.06 64.56 -8.61
CA LEU A 12 13.59 63.31 -9.21
C LEU A 12 14.21 62.08 -8.53
N ALA A 13 15.51 62.13 -8.19
CA ALA A 13 16.19 61.06 -7.47
C ALA A 13 15.66 60.89 -6.04
N LEU A 14 15.36 61.98 -5.34
CA LEU A 14 14.73 61.96 -4.02
C LEU A 14 13.30 61.42 -4.07
N LEU A 15 12.53 61.76 -5.10
CA LEU A 15 11.19 61.19 -5.34
C LEU A 15 11.26 59.68 -5.62
N LEU A 16 12.20 59.21 -6.45
CA LEU A 16 12.39 57.78 -6.68
C LEU A 16 12.81 57.03 -5.41
N ALA A 17 13.70 57.61 -4.60
CA ALA A 17 14.10 57.02 -3.33
C ALA A 17 12.92 56.94 -2.35
N ALA A 18 12.09 57.97 -2.27
CA ALA A 18 10.91 57.99 -1.41
C ALA A 18 9.84 56.95 -1.84
N VAL A 19 9.62 56.77 -3.15
CA VAL A 19 8.69 55.75 -3.68
C VAL A 19 9.19 54.33 -3.37
N MET A 20 10.50 54.08 -3.46
CA MET A 20 11.07 52.78 -3.09
C MET A 20 10.89 52.48 -1.59
N VAL A 21 11.08 53.46 -0.70
CA VAL A 21 10.90 53.25 0.75
C VAL A 21 9.43 53.02 1.13
N LEU A 22 8.49 53.68 0.45
CA LEU A 22 7.04 53.47 0.66
C LEU A 22 6.55 52.12 0.12
N SER A 23 7.22 51.54 -0.88
CA SER A 23 6.89 50.20 -1.39
C SER A 23 7.32 49.04 -0.48
N LEU A 24 8.27 49.28 0.44
CA LEU A 24 8.76 48.25 1.37
C LEU A 24 7.88 48.08 2.62
N THR A 25 7.16 49.12 3.03
CA THR A 25 6.29 49.06 4.23
C THR A 25 4.90 48.46 3.94
N GLY A 26 4.45 48.49 2.69
CA GLY A 26 3.20 47.87 2.23
C GLY A 26 3.26 46.35 2.05
N CYS A 27 4.44 45.75 2.14
CA CYS A 27 4.65 44.31 1.90
C CYS A 27 4.82 43.48 3.19
N LYS A 28 4.52 44.03 4.38
CA LYS A 28 4.76 43.31 5.64
C LYS A 28 3.84 42.08 5.81
N GLU A 29 2.60 42.15 5.35
CA GLU A 29 1.68 41.00 5.38
C GLU A 29 1.94 39.98 4.26
N THR A 30 2.27 40.45 3.05
CA THR A 30 2.62 39.57 1.92
C THR A 30 3.97 38.88 2.12
N LEU A 31 4.96 39.54 2.74
CA LEU A 31 6.23 38.91 3.10
C LEU A 31 6.07 37.89 4.24
N LYS A 32 5.15 38.08 5.19
CA LYS A 32 4.82 37.04 6.18
C LYS A 32 4.26 35.78 5.50
N LYS A 33 3.33 35.95 4.54
CA LYS A 33 2.76 34.83 3.76
C LYS A 33 3.80 34.11 2.90
N VAL A 34 4.76 34.84 2.33
CA VAL A 34 5.85 34.23 1.54
C VAL A 34 6.90 33.58 2.45
N ALA A 35 7.21 34.16 3.62
CA ALA A 35 8.13 33.57 4.59
C ALA A 35 7.59 32.24 5.14
N GLN A 36 6.30 32.16 5.48
CA GLN A 36 5.66 30.89 5.89
C GLN A 36 5.69 29.82 4.77
N LYS A 37 5.61 30.24 3.50
CA LYS A 37 5.68 29.33 2.35
C LYS A 37 7.10 28.81 2.07
N VAL A 38 8.15 29.49 2.54
CA VAL A 38 9.56 29.09 2.37
C VAL A 38 10.10 28.32 3.58
N THR A 39 9.54 28.51 4.78
CA THR A 39 9.95 27.76 5.99
C THR A 39 9.24 26.43 6.20
N GLY A 40 8.43 25.97 5.24
CA GLY A 40 7.89 24.60 5.24
C GLY A 40 7.00 24.23 6.44
N HIS A 41 6.38 25.22 7.09
CA HIS A 41 5.26 24.96 7.99
C HIS A 41 3.98 25.22 7.22
N SER A 42 3.64 24.24 6.38
CA SER A 42 2.24 24.00 6.07
C SER A 42 1.60 23.64 7.40
N GLU A 43 0.62 24.42 7.86
CA GLU A 43 -0.45 23.86 8.68
C GLU A 43 -1.26 22.93 7.76
N GLU A 44 -0.61 21.88 7.25
CA GLU A 44 -1.35 20.66 6.95
C GLU A 44 -1.87 20.26 8.31
N VAL A 45 -3.15 20.57 8.53
CA VAL A 45 -3.99 19.79 9.42
C VAL A 45 -3.71 18.36 8.99
N GLN A 46 -2.81 17.69 9.71
CA GLN A 46 -2.65 16.27 9.60
C GLN A 46 -4.03 15.75 9.96
N GLU A 47 -4.81 15.33 8.96
CA GLU A 47 -5.92 14.44 9.24
C GLU A 47 -5.32 13.36 10.13
N GLU A 48 -5.79 13.32 11.37
CA GLU A 48 -5.39 12.29 12.30
C GLU A 48 -5.60 10.97 11.57
N ASP A 49 -4.53 10.18 11.43
CA ASP A 49 -4.59 8.88 10.79
C ASP A 49 -5.41 7.94 11.68
N THR A 50 -6.73 8.08 11.59
CA THR A 50 -7.73 7.30 12.31
C THR A 50 -7.85 5.89 11.74
N THR A 51 -6.92 5.49 10.87
CA THR A 51 -6.84 4.15 10.29
C THR A 51 -6.86 3.10 11.40
N ARG A 52 -8.01 2.44 11.52
CA ARG A 52 -8.13 1.22 12.30
C ARG A 52 -7.67 0.07 11.43
N TRP A 53 -6.45 -0.40 11.68
CA TRP A 53 -5.97 -1.64 11.08
C TRP A 53 -6.93 -2.76 11.46
N ALA A 54 -7.15 -3.69 10.53
CA ALA A 54 -7.88 -4.90 10.84
C ALA A 54 -7.16 -5.63 11.99
N GLU A 55 -7.92 -5.95 13.03
CA GLU A 55 -7.42 -6.72 14.17
C GLU A 55 -7.38 -8.21 13.81
N ALA A 56 -6.35 -8.92 14.26
CA ALA A 56 -6.29 -10.37 14.08
C ALA A 56 -7.45 -11.06 14.83
N THR A 57 -8.00 -12.12 14.24
CA THR A 57 -9.01 -12.96 14.91
C THR A 57 -8.41 -13.72 16.09
N THR A 58 -9.24 -14.06 17.09
CA THR A 58 -8.87 -14.87 18.26
C THR A 58 -8.75 -16.36 17.94
N ASP A 59 -9.26 -16.82 16.79
CA ASP A 59 -9.03 -18.16 16.26
C ASP A 59 -8.12 -18.09 15.01
N PRO A 60 -6.83 -17.71 15.16
CA PRO A 60 -5.96 -17.55 14.02
C PRO A 60 -5.53 -18.91 13.48
N LEU A 61 -5.70 -19.09 12.17
CA LEU A 61 -5.00 -20.11 11.39
C LEU A 61 -3.53 -20.19 11.83
N ILE A 62 -3.07 -21.38 12.22
CA ILE A 62 -1.68 -21.57 12.67
C ILE A 62 -0.72 -21.36 11.47
N ILE A 63 0.18 -20.39 11.60
CA ILE A 63 1.18 -20.01 10.59
C ILE A 63 2.57 -20.44 11.06
N GLN A 64 3.13 -21.48 10.45
CA GLN A 64 4.46 -21.96 10.77
C GLN A 64 5.54 -21.17 10.01
N GLY A 65 6.68 -20.94 10.65
CA GLY A 65 7.85 -20.31 10.03
C GLY A 65 7.75 -18.80 9.82
N ILE A 66 6.66 -18.15 10.21
CA ILE A 66 6.52 -16.68 10.21
C ILE A 66 6.54 -16.19 11.66
N ALA A 67 7.60 -15.49 12.04
CA ALA A 67 7.80 -15.02 13.41
C ALA A 67 6.97 -13.77 13.76
N ASP A 68 6.68 -12.93 12.76
CA ASP A 68 5.92 -11.69 12.91
C ASP A 68 4.60 -11.78 12.16
N ALA A 69 3.53 -12.11 12.89
CA ALA A 69 2.18 -12.16 12.37
C ALA A 69 1.57 -10.78 12.11
N SER A 70 2.28 -9.67 12.36
CA SER A 70 1.86 -8.30 12.02
C SER A 70 2.46 -7.79 10.72
N ALA A 71 3.37 -8.55 10.09
CA ALA A 71 4.07 -8.15 8.89
C ALA A 71 3.10 -7.78 7.74
N LYS A 72 3.44 -6.73 6.99
CA LYS A 72 2.67 -6.31 5.79
C LYS A 72 2.52 -7.45 4.78
N TYR A 73 3.58 -8.25 4.64
CA TYR A 73 3.55 -9.47 3.86
C TYR A 73 4.74 -10.34 4.27
N ALA A 74 4.47 -11.61 4.57
CA ALA A 74 5.52 -12.61 4.70
C ALA A 74 4.98 -13.97 4.25
N THR A 75 5.89 -14.82 3.76
CA THR A 75 5.59 -16.21 3.40
C THR A 75 6.64 -17.13 3.96
N ALA A 76 6.25 -18.33 4.36
CA ALA A 76 7.17 -19.38 4.76
C ALA A 76 6.66 -20.73 4.26
N THR A 77 7.56 -21.69 4.08
CA THR A 77 7.22 -23.07 3.75
C THR A 77 7.67 -23.99 4.87
N ALA A 78 6.78 -24.84 5.37
CA ALA A 78 7.10 -25.86 6.37
C ALA A 78 6.16 -27.05 6.19
N ASP A 79 6.68 -28.28 6.36
CA ASP A 79 5.91 -29.52 6.37
C ASP A 79 4.94 -29.69 5.16
N GLY A 80 5.43 -29.40 3.95
CA GLY A 80 4.63 -29.52 2.72
C GLY A 80 3.52 -28.47 2.57
N CYS A 81 3.59 -27.40 3.37
CA CYS A 81 2.66 -26.30 3.35
C CYS A 81 3.37 -24.97 3.06
N LEU A 82 2.70 -24.07 2.33
CA LEU A 82 3.05 -22.65 2.27
C LEU A 82 2.13 -21.87 3.18
N TYR A 83 2.71 -21.03 4.01
CA TYR A 83 2.01 -20.11 4.88
C TYR A 83 2.24 -18.68 4.40
N ALA A 84 1.23 -17.82 4.56
CA ALA A 84 1.32 -16.40 4.28
C ALA A 84 0.58 -15.57 5.34
N VAL A 85 1.19 -14.45 5.71
CA VAL A 85 0.52 -13.33 6.38
C VAL A 85 0.51 -12.14 5.44
N PHE A 86 -0.57 -11.39 5.42
CA PHE A 86 -0.68 -10.18 4.63
C PHE A 86 -1.53 -9.14 5.34
N ASN A 87 -1.02 -7.90 5.35
CA ASN A 87 -1.67 -6.76 5.96
C ASN A 87 -1.61 -5.54 5.03
N GLY A 88 -2.77 -4.98 4.71
CA GLY A 88 -2.89 -3.72 3.96
C GLY A 88 -2.38 -3.79 2.52
N ILE A 89 -2.49 -4.95 1.87
CA ILE A 89 -2.03 -5.13 0.48
C ILE A 89 -3.20 -5.09 -0.51
N TRP A 90 -3.00 -4.39 -1.63
CA TRP A 90 -3.90 -4.51 -2.78
C TRP A 90 -3.72 -5.85 -3.49
N SER A 91 -2.47 -6.25 -3.72
CA SER A 91 -2.14 -7.56 -4.28
C SER A 91 -0.71 -7.99 -3.97
N ARG A 92 -0.52 -9.29 -3.75
CA ARG A 92 0.79 -9.95 -3.60
C ARG A 92 0.75 -11.34 -4.22
N ASN A 93 1.93 -11.82 -4.60
CA ASN A 93 2.14 -13.18 -5.09
C ASN A 93 3.10 -13.91 -4.15
N THR A 94 2.83 -15.19 -3.90
CA THR A 94 3.78 -16.09 -3.24
C THR A 94 4.99 -16.37 -4.14
N GLY A 95 5.99 -17.03 -3.57
CA GLY A 95 6.97 -17.78 -4.36
C GLY A 95 6.30 -18.89 -5.19
N TYR A 96 7.04 -19.42 -6.16
CA TYR A 96 6.61 -20.56 -6.94
C TYR A 96 6.86 -21.87 -6.17
N PHE A 97 5.94 -22.82 -6.29
CA PHE A 97 6.01 -24.16 -5.72
C PHE A 97 5.47 -25.19 -6.73
N THR A 98 5.77 -26.46 -6.52
CA THR A 98 5.18 -27.59 -7.27
C THR A 98 4.03 -28.21 -6.49
N VAL A 99 3.17 -28.98 -7.17
CA VAL A 99 2.01 -29.64 -6.56
C VAL A 99 2.03 -31.13 -6.93
N PRO A 100 2.85 -31.96 -6.26
CA PRO A 100 3.11 -33.34 -6.67
C PRO A 100 1.86 -34.23 -6.76
N GLY A 101 0.87 -33.97 -5.90
CA GLY A 101 -0.40 -34.71 -5.90
C GLY A 101 -1.42 -34.21 -6.93
N GLY A 102 -1.10 -33.18 -7.71
CA GLY A 102 -2.03 -32.55 -8.67
C GLY A 102 -3.23 -31.85 -8.03
N SER A 103 -3.25 -31.69 -6.70
CA SER A 103 -4.29 -31.01 -5.95
C SER A 103 -3.69 -30.27 -4.76
N LEU A 104 -4.22 -29.08 -4.47
CA LEU A 104 -3.86 -28.26 -3.31
C LEU A 104 -5.10 -27.88 -2.51
N ASN A 105 -4.93 -27.78 -1.19
CA ASN A 105 -5.96 -27.27 -0.29
C ASN A 105 -5.52 -25.91 0.23
N ILE A 106 -6.38 -24.90 0.09
CA ILE A 106 -6.13 -23.57 0.61
C ILE A 106 -7.05 -23.36 1.80
N MET A 107 -6.47 -22.99 2.94
CA MET A 107 -7.15 -22.47 4.11
C MET A 107 -6.80 -20.99 4.21
N ALA A 108 -7.80 -20.13 4.35
CA ALA A 108 -7.56 -18.70 4.44
C ALA A 108 -8.56 -18.04 5.39
N CYS A 109 -8.05 -17.11 6.18
CA CYS A 109 -8.82 -16.31 7.12
C CYS A 109 -8.47 -14.84 6.91
N GLY A 110 -9.41 -13.95 7.18
CA GLY A 110 -9.10 -12.53 7.22
C GLY A 110 -10.12 -11.73 7.99
N THR A 111 -9.70 -10.54 8.37
CA THR A 111 -10.49 -9.52 9.04
C THR A 111 -10.26 -8.20 8.31
N ALA A 112 -11.30 -7.38 8.23
CA ALA A 112 -11.22 -6.04 7.65
C ALA A 112 -12.21 -5.13 8.38
N GLU A 113 -12.05 -3.83 8.21
CA GLU A 113 -13.10 -2.90 8.59
C GLU A 113 -14.33 -3.12 7.68
N GLY A 114 -15.43 -3.55 8.30
CA GLY A 114 -16.64 -3.96 7.59
C GLY A 114 -16.54 -5.37 6.97
N THR A 115 -17.67 -5.87 6.46
CA THR A 115 -17.70 -7.17 5.77
C THR A 115 -17.23 -7.01 4.34
N GLN A 116 -16.05 -7.55 4.04
CA GLN A 116 -15.41 -7.46 2.73
C GLN A 116 -14.96 -8.84 2.25
N LYS A 117 -14.32 -8.90 1.08
CA LYS A 117 -13.77 -10.14 0.52
C LYS A 117 -12.42 -9.90 -0.12
N PHE A 118 -11.50 -10.83 0.04
CA PHE A 118 -10.27 -10.92 -0.77
C PHE A 118 -10.32 -12.16 -1.65
N LYS A 119 -9.51 -12.14 -2.71
CA LYS A 119 -9.39 -13.22 -3.69
C LYS A 119 -8.07 -13.95 -3.48
N VAL A 120 -8.13 -15.27 -3.55
CA VAL A 120 -6.98 -16.13 -3.80
C VAL A 120 -7.12 -16.71 -5.20
N ALA A 121 -6.05 -16.74 -5.98
CA ALA A 121 -6.05 -17.26 -7.34
C ALA A 121 -4.73 -17.96 -7.65
N LEU A 122 -4.76 -19.03 -8.44
CA LEU A 122 -3.57 -19.78 -8.81
C LEU A 122 -3.05 -19.35 -10.18
N TRP A 123 -1.74 -19.26 -10.30
CA TRP A 123 -1.05 -18.93 -11.54
C TRP A 123 0.03 -19.96 -11.84
N LYS A 124 -0.01 -20.55 -13.03
CA LYS A 124 0.99 -21.48 -13.54
C LYS A 124 2.15 -20.70 -14.13
N LYS A 125 3.39 -21.07 -13.79
CA LYS A 125 4.59 -20.54 -14.42
C LYS A 125 4.62 -20.93 -15.89
N VAL A 126 4.89 -19.98 -16.76
CA VAL A 126 5.02 -20.18 -18.21
C VAL A 126 6.22 -19.38 -18.72
N ASP A 127 6.64 -19.65 -19.95
CA ASP A 127 7.66 -18.84 -20.60
C ASP A 127 7.21 -17.38 -20.67
N GLY A 128 8.05 -16.48 -20.17
CA GLY A 128 7.74 -15.04 -20.11
C GLY A 128 6.86 -14.59 -18.93
N GLY A 129 6.47 -15.47 -18.01
CA GLY A 129 5.80 -15.03 -16.77
C GLY A 129 4.92 -16.09 -16.11
N ALA A 130 3.64 -15.76 -15.96
CA ALA A 130 2.65 -16.62 -15.32
C ALA A 130 1.32 -16.55 -16.08
N ALA A 131 0.67 -17.70 -16.27
CA ALA A 131 -0.67 -17.81 -16.82
C ALA A 131 -1.66 -18.11 -15.70
N TYR A 132 -2.81 -17.45 -15.72
CA TYR A 132 -3.91 -17.74 -14.80
C TYR A 132 -4.37 -19.18 -14.98
N VAL A 133 -4.60 -19.89 -13.88
CA VAL A 133 -5.23 -21.22 -13.90
C VAL A 133 -6.74 -21.02 -13.89
N PRO A 134 -7.48 -21.47 -14.93
CA PRO A 134 -8.93 -21.33 -14.98
C PRO A 134 -9.63 -21.88 -13.74
N ASP A 135 -10.72 -21.23 -13.33
CA ASP A 135 -11.58 -21.62 -12.21
C ASP A 135 -10.87 -21.75 -10.84
N SER A 136 -9.67 -21.17 -10.71
CA SER A 136 -8.85 -21.23 -9.49
C SER A 136 -9.12 -20.10 -8.50
N THR A 137 -10.05 -19.19 -8.81
CA THR A 137 -10.31 -18.01 -7.97
C THR A 137 -11.32 -18.32 -6.88
N TYR A 138 -10.93 -18.10 -5.63
CA TYR A 138 -11.80 -18.20 -4.46
C TYR A 138 -11.89 -16.89 -3.73
N TYR A 139 -13.10 -16.57 -3.29
CA TYR A 139 -13.39 -15.39 -2.49
C TYR A 139 -13.50 -15.76 -1.02
N VAL A 140 -12.68 -15.14 -0.20
CA VAL A 140 -12.64 -15.35 1.25
C VAL A 140 -13.26 -14.13 1.91
N LYS A 141 -14.27 -14.32 2.76
CA LYS A 141 -14.86 -13.21 3.50
C LYS A 141 -13.94 -12.81 4.65
N THR A 142 -13.93 -11.53 4.95
CA THR A 142 -13.10 -10.95 6.01
C THR A 142 -13.86 -10.87 7.34
N ASP A 143 -14.55 -11.95 7.70
CA ASP A 143 -15.41 -12.04 8.89
C ASP A 143 -14.76 -12.81 10.05
N GLY A 144 -13.46 -13.11 9.95
CA GLY A 144 -12.70 -13.88 10.94
C GLY A 144 -12.89 -15.39 10.87
N THR A 145 -13.69 -15.90 9.92
CA THR A 145 -13.87 -17.35 9.73
C THR A 145 -12.78 -17.96 8.86
N ASP A 146 -12.38 -19.18 9.17
CA ASP A 146 -11.53 -20.01 8.31
C ASP A 146 -12.31 -20.56 7.11
N TYR A 147 -11.97 -20.08 5.91
CA TYR A 147 -12.49 -20.60 4.65
C TYR A 147 -11.55 -21.63 4.05
N ARG A 148 -12.11 -22.63 3.38
CA ARG A 148 -11.37 -23.73 2.75
C ARG A 148 -11.78 -23.91 1.30
N CYS A 149 -10.81 -24.17 0.44
CA CYS A 149 -11.06 -24.63 -0.92
C CYS A 149 -10.00 -25.63 -1.39
N THR A 150 -10.35 -26.39 -2.42
CA THR A 150 -9.47 -27.36 -3.05
C THR A 150 -9.40 -27.06 -4.54
N ILE A 151 -8.18 -27.00 -5.07
CA ILE A 151 -7.91 -26.86 -6.51
C ILE A 151 -7.25 -28.14 -6.98
N SER A 152 -7.87 -28.83 -7.93
CA SER A 152 -7.42 -30.13 -8.43
C SER A 152 -7.16 -30.10 -9.94
N GLY A 153 -6.61 -31.19 -10.49
CA GLY A 153 -6.32 -31.30 -11.92
C GLY A 153 -5.08 -30.51 -12.34
N LEU A 154 -4.20 -30.19 -11.38
CA LEU A 154 -2.96 -29.49 -11.63
C LEU A 154 -1.91 -30.46 -12.20
N ASP A 155 -1.18 -29.99 -13.20
CA ASP A 155 -0.01 -30.67 -13.75
C ASP A 155 1.09 -30.76 -12.67
N PRO A 156 1.48 -31.97 -12.21
CA PRO A 156 2.47 -32.14 -11.15
C PRO A 156 3.88 -31.70 -11.52
N ALA A 157 4.20 -31.62 -12.82
CA ALA A 157 5.51 -31.20 -13.32
C ALA A 157 5.61 -29.66 -13.44
N ALA A 158 4.51 -28.94 -13.28
CA ALA A 158 4.47 -27.49 -13.37
C ALA A 158 4.75 -26.81 -12.02
N GLN A 159 5.17 -25.55 -12.12
CA GLN A 159 5.28 -24.65 -10.97
C GLN A 159 4.10 -23.69 -10.93
N TYR A 160 3.61 -23.40 -9.73
CA TYR A 160 2.48 -22.52 -9.48
C TYR A 160 2.81 -21.51 -8.40
N ARG A 161 2.09 -20.40 -8.36
CA ARG A 161 2.09 -19.44 -7.25
C ARG A 161 0.66 -19.03 -6.94
N VAL A 162 0.42 -18.59 -5.71
CA VAL A 162 -0.86 -17.99 -5.32
C VAL A 162 -0.75 -16.48 -5.39
N THR A 163 -1.77 -15.85 -5.97
CA THR A 163 -2.02 -14.41 -5.86
C THR A 163 -3.09 -14.16 -4.83
N ILE A 164 -2.79 -13.27 -3.89
CA ILE A 164 -3.76 -12.67 -2.98
C ILE A 164 -4.09 -11.28 -3.52
N SER A 165 -5.37 -10.93 -3.63
CA SER A 165 -5.77 -9.59 -4.06
C SER A 165 -7.03 -9.10 -3.34
N TYR A 166 -7.08 -7.79 -3.15
CA TYR A 166 -8.14 -7.09 -2.46
C TYR A 166 -8.46 -5.80 -3.21
N ASP A 167 -9.71 -5.66 -3.68
CA ASP A 167 -10.11 -4.60 -4.61
C ASP A 167 -10.47 -3.27 -3.91
N SER A 168 -10.39 -3.19 -2.57
CA SER A 168 -10.67 -1.94 -1.85
C SER A 168 -9.39 -1.18 -1.53
N SER A 169 -9.38 0.10 -1.90
CA SER A 169 -8.31 1.04 -1.56
C SER A 169 -8.56 1.75 -0.23
N ARG A 170 -9.70 1.48 0.42
CA ARG A 170 -10.20 2.24 1.58
C ARG A 170 -10.08 1.49 2.89
N TYR A 171 -9.99 0.17 2.83
CA TYR A 171 -10.02 -0.67 4.01
C TYR A 171 -8.74 -1.49 4.08
N TYR A 172 -8.15 -1.56 5.27
CA TYR A 172 -7.02 -2.44 5.50
C TYR A 172 -7.54 -3.84 5.81
N LEU A 173 -6.93 -4.83 5.16
CA LEU A 173 -7.18 -6.24 5.36
C LEU A 173 -6.04 -6.81 6.18
N TYR A 174 -6.36 -7.58 7.19
CA TYR A 174 -5.44 -8.56 7.77
C TYR A 174 -5.86 -9.94 7.29
N GLY A 175 -4.93 -10.76 6.82
CA GLY A 175 -5.25 -12.11 6.44
C GLY A 175 -4.10 -13.09 6.56
N LEU A 176 -4.51 -14.34 6.71
CA LEU A 176 -3.69 -15.51 6.91
C LEU A 176 -4.06 -16.53 5.84
N MET A 177 -3.06 -17.24 5.30
CA MET A 177 -3.30 -18.30 4.33
C MET A 177 -2.33 -19.46 4.56
N LYS A 178 -2.86 -20.69 4.45
CA LYS A 178 -2.11 -21.93 4.39
C LYS A 178 -2.48 -22.65 3.09
N VAL A 179 -1.48 -23.11 2.35
CA VAL A 179 -1.63 -23.89 1.13
C VAL A 179 -0.95 -25.23 1.35
N GLU A 180 -1.72 -26.30 1.38
CA GLU A 180 -1.25 -27.66 1.60
C GLU A 180 -1.08 -28.41 0.27
N GLY A 181 -0.23 -29.44 0.28
CA GLY A 181 0.02 -30.30 -0.89
C GLY A 181 1.10 -29.75 -1.82
N ILE A 182 1.93 -28.84 -1.33
CA ILE A 182 3.00 -28.23 -2.10
C ILE A 182 4.35 -28.93 -1.86
N ALA A 183 5.27 -28.74 -2.80
CA ALA A 183 6.69 -29.03 -2.62
C ALA A 183 7.55 -27.95 -3.27
N GLY A 184 8.71 -27.68 -2.69
CA GLY A 184 9.69 -26.70 -3.18
C GLY A 184 9.73 -25.40 -2.39
#